data_AF-A0A940TB13-F1
#
_entry.id   AF-A0A940TB13-F1
#
_cell.length_a   1.000
_cell.length_b   1.000
_cell.length_c   1.000
_cell.angle_alpha   90.00
_cell.angle_beta   90.00
_cell.angle_gamma   90.00
#
_symmetry.space_group_name_H-M   'P 1'
#
loop_
_entity.id
_entity.type
_entity.pdbx_description
1 polymer ?
#
loop_
_entity_poly.entity_id
_entity_poly.type
_entity_poly.pdbx_seq_one_letter_code
_entity_poly.pdbx_strand_id
1 'polypeptide(L)'
;MIAKLAKSTAHFFVEREIVNSKDEEVYAYGMELLFSTLLNMFIAVIIGIITSSLFEMTIFLTVFILARQCIGGYHAETHLGCMSIFIVVLLTFVTIVKQLSEAFIIPVSIISAVLSFILILLFAPVEHPNKPLNSSEKNVLRRKAIILFGVFLLIILVILIFFVFRRYAICISLGGFTSAVAMVCQKIKNCHNSSH
;
A
#
# COMPACT_ATOMS: atom_id res chain seq x y z
N MET A 1 -11.00 20.06 0.17
CA MET A 1 -11.07 20.33 1.63
C MET A 1 -9.72 20.06 2.30
N ILE A 2 -9.13 18.87 2.13
CA ILE A 2 -7.80 18.52 2.70
C ILE A 2 -6.70 19.47 2.21
N ALA A 3 -6.55 19.69 0.89
CA ALA A 3 -5.62 20.68 0.32
C ALA A 3 -5.71 22.07 0.97
N LYS A 4 -6.94 22.56 1.21
CA LYS A 4 -7.16 23.89 1.79
C LYS A 4 -6.73 23.94 3.25
N LEU A 5 -7.02 22.89 4.02
CA LEU A 5 -6.57 22.77 5.40
C LEU A 5 -5.05 22.64 5.50
N ALA A 6 -4.45 21.84 4.61
CA ALA A 6 -3.01 21.63 4.53
C ALA A 6 -2.27 22.94 4.20
N LYS A 7 -2.74 23.67 3.18
CA LYS A 7 -2.19 24.99 2.82
C LYS A 7 -2.35 25.99 3.96
N SER A 8 -3.51 26.03 4.61
CA SER A 8 -3.72 26.91 5.77
C SER A 8 -2.78 26.58 6.93
N THR A 9 -2.47 25.30 7.14
CA THR A 9 -1.56 24.87 8.21
C THR A 9 -0.10 25.20 7.87
N ALA A 10 0.31 24.99 6.62
CA ALA A 10 1.64 25.37 6.14
C ALA A 10 1.85 26.89 6.24
N HIS A 11 0.86 27.68 5.81
CA HIS A 11 0.90 29.14 5.93
C HIS A 11 1.04 29.59 7.40
N PHE A 12 0.30 28.96 8.32
CA PHE A 12 0.44 29.24 9.76
C PHE A 12 1.86 28.96 10.28
N PHE A 13 2.54 27.91 9.79
CA PHE A 13 3.94 27.65 10.18
C PHE A 13 4.93 28.67 9.61
N VAL A 14 4.65 29.21 8.42
CA VAL A 14 5.44 30.31 7.84
C VAL A 14 5.24 31.60 8.63
N GLU A 15 4.00 31.95 8.99
CA GLU A 15 3.69 33.14 9.81
C GLU A 15 4.36 33.10 11.19
N ARG A 16 4.59 31.89 11.71
CA ARG A 16 5.25 31.67 13.01
C ARG A 16 6.78 31.57 12.90
N GLU A 17 7.35 31.80 11.71
CA GLU A 17 8.78 31.64 11.42
C GLU A 17 9.34 30.24 11.76
N ILE A 18 8.47 29.23 11.81
CA ILE A 18 8.86 27.83 12.04
C ILE A 18 9.45 27.25 10.74
N VAL A 19 8.92 27.69 9.60
CA VAL A 19 9.29 27.22 8.26
C VAL A 19 9.57 28.43 7.36
N ASN A 20 10.57 28.31 6.48
CA ASN A 20 10.84 29.33 5.47
C ASN A 20 9.70 29.43 4.47
N SER A 21 9.33 30.65 4.06
CA SER A 21 8.30 30.88 3.04
C SER A 21 8.59 30.19 1.70
N LYS A 22 9.87 29.97 1.38
CA LYS A 22 10.30 29.23 0.17
C LYS A 22 9.88 27.76 0.17
N ASP A 23 9.70 27.18 1.37
CA ASP A 23 9.37 25.77 1.54
C ASP A 23 7.87 25.55 1.79
N GLU A 24 7.05 26.62 1.79
CA GLU A 24 5.63 26.56 2.14
C GLU A 24 4.87 25.52 1.31
N GLU A 25 5.12 25.46 0.00
CA GLU A 25 4.46 24.50 -0.89
C GLU A 25 4.84 23.04 -0.59
N VAL A 26 6.10 22.80 -0.24
CA VAL A 26 6.61 21.48 0.13
C VAL A 26 5.94 21.02 1.43
N TYR A 27 5.84 21.92 2.42
CA TYR A 27 5.14 21.64 3.67
C TYR A 27 3.64 21.47 3.46
N ALA A 28 2.99 22.27 2.61
CA ALA A 28 1.58 22.11 2.28
C ALA A 28 1.31 20.73 1.66
N TYR A 29 2.16 20.27 0.73
CA TYR A 29 2.07 18.92 0.17
C TYR A 29 2.27 17.83 1.24
N GLY A 30 3.26 17.98 2.11
CA GLY A 30 3.50 17.07 3.23
C GLY A 30 2.32 16.98 4.19
N MET A 31 1.73 18.12 4.54
CA MET A 31 0.54 18.20 5.40
C MET A 31 -0.68 17.57 4.74
N GLU A 32 -0.86 17.78 3.44
CA GLU A 32 -1.94 17.14 2.68
C GLU A 32 -1.81 15.62 2.69
N LEU A 33 -0.60 15.10 2.49
CA LEU A 33 -0.32 13.67 2.58
C LEU A 33 -0.55 13.11 3.98
N LEU A 34 -0.14 13.84 5.03
CA LEU A 34 -0.37 13.48 6.43
C LEU A 34 -1.86 13.40 6.75
N PHE A 35 -2.62 14.45 6.45
CA PHE A 35 -4.06 14.47 6.70
C PHE A 35 -4.80 13.38 5.91
N SER A 36 -4.43 13.17 4.65
CA SER A 36 -5.00 12.08 3.85
C SER A 36 -4.70 10.70 4.45
N THR A 37 -3.50 10.51 5.00
CA THR A 37 -3.11 9.23 5.63
C THR A 37 -3.86 9.00 6.95
N LEU A 38 -3.98 10.04 7.78
CA LEU A 38 -4.74 9.96 9.04
C LEU A 38 -6.21 9.65 8.78
N LEU A 39 -6.81 10.28 7.78
CA LEU A 39 -8.20 10.01 7.38
C LEU A 39 -8.37 8.57 6.87
N ASN A 40 -7.46 8.09 6.03
CA ASN A 40 -7.48 6.69 5.58
C ASN A 40 -7.33 5.70 6.74
N MET A 41 -6.43 5.98 7.69
CA MET A 41 -6.26 5.13 8.88
C MET A 41 -7.54 5.09 9.73
N PHE A 42 -8.18 6.25 9.93
CA PHE A 42 -9.45 6.33 10.65
C PHE A 42 -10.56 5.51 9.97
N ILE A 43 -10.69 5.63 8.64
CA ILE A 43 -11.65 4.84 7.85
C ILE A 43 -11.36 3.34 7.98
N ALA A 44 -10.09 2.94 7.92
CA ALA A 44 -9.70 1.54 8.07
C ALA A 44 -10.12 0.96 9.44
N VAL A 45 -9.91 1.73 10.52
CA VAL A 45 -10.32 1.31 11.87
C VAL A 45 -11.85 1.14 11.95
N ILE A 46 -12.61 2.08 11.41
CA ILE A 46 -14.09 2.00 11.38
C ILE A 46 -14.53 0.73 10.64
N ILE A 47 -14.00 0.48 9.44
CA ILE A 47 -14.34 -0.71 8.66
C ILE A 47 -14.00 -1.98 9.44
N GLY A 48 -12.82 -2.04 10.07
CA GLY A 48 -12.39 -3.19 10.86
C GLY A 48 -13.30 -3.49 12.05
N ILE A 49 -13.77 -2.46 12.75
CA ILE A 49 -14.71 -2.60 13.86
C ILE A 49 -16.08 -3.09 13.37
N ILE A 50 -16.67 -2.41 12.37
CA ILE A 50 -17.99 -2.76 11.82
C ILE A 50 -18.01 -4.20 11.30
N THR A 51 -16.92 -4.63 10.66
CA THR A 51 -16.82 -5.95 10.04
C THR A 51 -16.36 -7.04 11.00
N SER A 52 -15.93 -6.68 12.22
CA SER A 52 -15.32 -7.58 13.21
C SER A 52 -14.09 -8.33 12.68
N SER A 53 -13.27 -7.65 11.86
CA SER A 53 -12.07 -8.21 11.21
C SER A 53 -10.84 -7.32 11.42
N LEU A 54 -10.78 -6.64 12.57
CA LEU A 54 -9.74 -5.65 12.88
C LEU A 54 -8.33 -6.25 12.86
N PHE A 55 -8.18 -7.48 13.35
CA PHE A 55 -6.88 -8.15 13.43
C PHE A 55 -6.38 -8.58 12.04
N GLU A 56 -7.25 -9.20 11.23
CA GLU A 56 -6.95 -9.58 9.85
C GLU A 56 -6.61 -8.35 8.99
N MET A 57 -7.37 -7.27 9.15
CA MET A 57 -7.09 -6.00 8.48
C MET A 57 -5.75 -5.41 8.89
N THR A 58 -5.36 -5.53 10.17
CA THR A 58 -4.08 -5.02 10.66
C THR A 58 -2.91 -5.78 10.03
N ILE A 59 -3.00 -7.11 9.94
CA ILE A 59 -1.99 -7.93 9.25
C ILE A 59 -1.90 -7.54 7.78
N PHE A 60 -3.05 -7.47 7.09
CA PHE A 60 -3.12 -7.09 5.68
C PHE A 60 -2.50 -5.70 5.43
N LEU A 61 -2.90 -4.69 6.22
CA LEU A 61 -2.39 -3.32 6.08
C LEU A 61 -0.89 -3.23 6.36
N THR A 62 -0.41 -3.94 7.38
CA THR A 62 1.02 -3.97 7.70
C THR A 62 1.83 -4.49 6.52
N VAL A 63 1.41 -5.63 5.96
CA VAL A 63 2.08 -6.23 4.79
C VAL A 63 1.98 -5.32 3.57
N PHE A 64 0.80 -4.77 3.30
CA PHE A 64 0.56 -3.85 2.19
C PHE A 64 1.46 -2.60 2.27
N ILE A 65 1.56 -1.96 3.44
CA ILE A 65 2.37 -0.76 3.66
C ILE A 65 3.86 -1.06 3.49
N LEU A 66 4.37 -2.13 4.13
CA LEU A 66 5.78 -2.53 4.02
C LEU A 66 6.16 -2.85 2.58
N ALA A 67 5.29 -3.59 1.87
CA ALA A 67 5.48 -3.89 0.46
C ALA A 67 5.52 -2.60 -0.37
N ARG A 68 4.55 -1.70 -0.18
CA ARG A 68 4.41 -0.45 -0.93
C ARG A 68 5.61 0.48 -0.75
N GLN A 69 6.23 0.50 0.44
CA GLN A 69 7.46 1.25 0.70
C GLN A 69 8.65 0.77 -0.16
N CYS A 70 8.68 -0.52 -0.51
CA CYS A 70 9.77 -1.10 -1.28
C CYS A 70 9.52 -1.08 -2.80
N ILE A 71 8.30 -1.39 -3.23
CA ILE A 71 7.98 -1.59 -4.66
C ILE A 71 7.28 -0.39 -5.31
N GLY A 72 6.87 0.59 -4.51
CA GLY A 72 5.99 1.69 -4.95
C GLY A 72 4.53 1.26 -4.97
N GLY A 73 3.68 2.07 -5.61
CA GLY A 73 2.26 1.75 -5.74
C GLY A 73 1.50 2.80 -6.56
N TYR A 74 0.22 2.53 -6.79
CA TYR A 74 -0.65 3.40 -7.57
C TYR A 74 -1.01 4.68 -6.81
N HIS A 75 -0.82 5.83 -7.45
CA HIS A 75 -1.30 7.13 -6.96
C HIS A 75 -2.34 7.71 -7.92
N ALA A 76 -3.56 7.85 -7.42
CA ALA A 76 -4.63 8.54 -8.12
C ALA A 76 -4.30 10.04 -8.23
N GLU A 77 -4.82 10.70 -9.27
CA GLU A 77 -4.59 12.14 -9.51
C GLU A 77 -5.31 13.03 -8.51
N THR A 78 -6.35 12.48 -7.88
CA THR A 78 -7.15 13.18 -6.87
C THR A 78 -7.11 12.43 -5.55
N HIS A 79 -7.13 13.18 -4.46
CA HIS A 79 -7.24 12.63 -3.11
C HIS A 79 -8.51 11.81 -2.93
N LEU A 80 -9.64 12.26 -3.48
CA LEU A 80 -10.90 11.51 -3.46
C LEU A 80 -10.76 10.17 -4.19
N GLY A 81 -10.11 10.14 -5.36
CA GLY A 81 -9.84 8.89 -6.08
C GLY A 81 -9.00 7.92 -5.27
N CYS A 82 -7.96 8.41 -4.59
CA CYS A 82 -7.11 7.56 -3.74
C CYS A 82 -7.88 6.98 -2.54
N MET A 83 -8.68 7.81 -1.86
CA MET A 83 -9.52 7.36 -0.75
C MET A 83 -10.56 6.32 -1.20
N SER A 84 -11.23 6.57 -2.32
CA SER A 84 -12.22 5.62 -2.86
C SER A 84 -11.58 4.27 -3.20
N ILE A 85 -10.43 4.26 -3.86
CA ILE A 85 -9.70 3.01 -4.16
C ILE A 85 -9.31 2.29 -2.86
N PHE A 86 -8.82 3.03 -1.86
CA PHE A 86 -8.45 2.45 -0.57
C PHE A 86 -9.64 1.78 0.14
N ILE A 87 -10.79 2.45 0.17
CA ILE A 87 -12.03 1.89 0.72
C ILE A 87 -12.44 0.62 -0.01
N VAL A 88 -12.46 0.64 -1.35
CA VAL A 88 -12.80 -0.53 -2.16
C VAL A 88 -11.86 -1.70 -1.86
N VAL A 89 -10.55 -1.45 -1.81
CA VAL A 89 -9.55 -2.48 -1.47
C VAL A 89 -9.83 -3.11 -0.10
N LEU A 90 -10.13 -2.30 0.92
CA LEU A 90 -10.43 -2.81 2.26
C LEU A 90 -11.72 -3.63 2.29
N LEU A 91 -12.78 -3.15 1.65
CA LEU A 91 -14.05 -3.87 1.59
C LEU A 91 -13.92 -5.18 0.81
N THR A 92 -13.19 -5.19 -0.30
CA THR A 92 -12.89 -6.41 -1.07
C THR A 92 -12.09 -7.40 -0.22
N PHE A 93 -11.05 -6.94 0.48
CA PHE A 93 -10.25 -7.79 1.36
C PHE A 93 -11.10 -8.45 2.45
N VAL A 94 -11.90 -7.66 3.17
CA VAL A 94 -12.78 -8.18 4.23
C VAL A 94 -13.81 -9.17 3.67
N THR A 95 -14.38 -8.87 2.50
CA THR A 95 -15.35 -9.76 1.84
C THR A 95 -14.71 -11.11 1.52
N ILE A 96 -13.49 -11.11 0.97
CA ILE A 96 -12.74 -12.34 0.67
C ILE A 96 -12.50 -13.12 1.96
N VAL A 97 -11.93 -12.49 3.00
CA VAL A 97 -11.58 -13.20 4.24
C VAL A 97 -12.80 -13.79 4.95
N LYS A 98 -13.97 -13.13 4.88
CA LYS A 98 -15.19 -13.59 5.56
C LYS A 98 -15.99 -14.62 4.77
N GLN A 99 -15.96 -14.55 3.44
CA GLN A 99 -16.82 -15.39 2.58
C GLN A 99 -16.08 -16.56 1.93
N LEU A 100 -14.75 -16.54 1.92
CA LEU A 100 -13.97 -17.61 1.32
C LEU A 100 -14.06 -18.88 2.19
N SER A 101 -14.46 -19.98 1.57
CA SER A 101 -14.49 -21.29 2.24
C SER A 101 -13.09 -21.71 2.67
N GLU A 102 -13.00 -22.38 3.82
CA GLU A 102 -11.75 -22.87 4.42
C GLU A 102 -10.93 -23.76 3.46
N ALA A 103 -11.61 -24.48 2.56
CA ALA A 103 -10.96 -25.32 1.54
C ALA A 103 -10.14 -24.49 0.53
N PHE A 104 -10.52 -23.23 0.28
CA PHE A 104 -9.86 -22.36 -0.70
C PHE A 104 -8.81 -21.42 -0.08
N ILE A 105 -8.75 -21.30 1.25
CA ILE A 105 -7.79 -20.40 1.91
C ILE A 105 -6.35 -20.70 1.50
N ILE A 106 -5.94 -21.97 1.59
CA ILE A 106 -4.57 -22.37 1.24
C ILE A 106 -4.28 -22.15 -0.26
N PRO A 107 -5.09 -22.69 -1.20
CA PRO A 107 -4.88 -22.46 -2.63
C PRO A 107 -4.77 -20.97 -3.00
N VAL A 108 -5.69 -20.14 -2.52
CA VAL A 108 -5.68 -18.69 -2.78
C VAL A 108 -4.44 -18.04 -2.19
N SER A 109 -4.01 -18.44 -0.98
CA SER A 109 -2.80 -17.92 -0.35
C SER A 109 -1.55 -18.19 -1.18
N ILE A 110 -1.40 -19.43 -1.66
CA ILE A 110 -0.24 -19.84 -2.47
C ILE A 110 -0.23 -19.11 -3.82
N ILE A 111 -1.37 -19.10 -4.52
CA ILE A 111 -1.49 -18.47 -5.84
C ILE A 111 -1.18 -16.97 -5.73
N SER A 112 -1.79 -16.27 -4.77
CA SER A 112 -1.55 -14.84 -4.57
C SER A 112 -0.09 -14.56 -4.20
N ALA A 113 0.53 -15.35 -3.34
CA ALA A 113 1.94 -15.16 -2.96
C ALA A 113 2.91 -15.37 -4.14
N VAL A 114 2.72 -16.45 -4.92
CA VAL A 114 3.57 -16.75 -6.10
C VAL A 114 3.42 -15.68 -7.17
N LEU A 115 2.18 -15.29 -7.51
CA LEU A 115 1.94 -14.23 -8.48
C LEU A 115 2.55 -12.90 -8.02
N SER A 116 2.40 -12.55 -6.75
CA SER A 116 3.04 -11.35 -6.19
C SER A 116 4.55 -11.35 -6.39
N PHE A 117 5.19 -12.47 -6.07
CA PHE A 117 6.65 -12.60 -6.19
C PHE A 117 7.12 -12.47 -7.64
N ILE A 118 6.43 -13.11 -8.58
CA ILE A 118 6.71 -12.98 -10.02
C ILE A 118 6.60 -11.51 -10.45
N LEU A 119 5.51 -10.82 -10.11
CA LEU A 119 5.31 -9.41 -10.47
C LEU A 119 6.42 -8.51 -9.94
N ILE A 120 6.94 -8.79 -8.74
CA ILE A 120 8.02 -8.02 -8.12
C ILE A 120 9.34 -8.23 -8.86
N LEU A 121 9.67 -9.47 -9.22
CA LEU A 121 10.86 -9.76 -10.01
C LEU A 121 10.81 -9.05 -11.37
N LEU A 122 9.63 -8.93 -11.97
CA LEU A 122 9.48 -8.30 -13.28
C LEU A 122 9.48 -6.77 -13.20
N PHE A 123 8.73 -6.18 -12.26
CA PHE A 123 8.37 -4.76 -12.33
C PHE A 123 8.91 -3.89 -11.20
N ALA A 124 9.45 -4.47 -10.12
CA ALA A 124 9.89 -3.67 -8.98
C ALA A 124 11.29 -3.03 -9.17
N PRO A 125 11.51 -1.82 -8.62
CA PRO A 125 10.50 -0.88 -8.12
C PRO A 125 9.91 -0.03 -9.26
N VAL A 126 8.67 0.43 -9.10
CA VAL A 126 8.07 1.41 -10.02
C VAL A 126 8.31 2.83 -9.52
N GLU A 127 8.84 3.66 -10.41
CA GLU A 127 9.11 5.08 -10.15
C GLU A 127 7.82 5.91 -10.14
N HIS A 128 7.78 6.90 -9.24
CA HIS A 128 6.73 7.90 -9.20
C HIS A 128 7.22 9.19 -9.90
N PRO A 129 6.41 9.86 -10.74
CA PRO A 129 6.84 11.08 -11.45
C PRO A 129 7.40 12.17 -10.54
N ASN A 130 6.78 12.37 -9.36
CA ASN A 130 7.21 13.37 -8.38
C ASN A 130 8.36 12.91 -7.46
N LYS A 131 8.93 11.71 -7.68
CA LYS A 131 10.07 11.18 -6.93
C LYS A 131 10.96 10.33 -7.86
N PRO A 132 11.73 10.97 -8.76
CA PRO A 132 12.67 10.26 -9.61
C PRO A 132 13.71 9.55 -8.74
N LEU A 133 14.02 8.30 -9.09
CA LEU A 133 14.97 7.48 -8.34
C LEU A 133 16.27 7.34 -9.12
N ASN A 134 17.39 7.43 -8.41
CA ASN A 134 18.68 7.15 -9.00
C ASN A 134 18.87 5.63 -9.21
N SER A 135 19.75 5.25 -10.13
CA SER A 135 20.01 3.83 -10.45
C SER A 135 20.47 3.01 -9.23
N SER A 136 21.23 3.61 -8.33
CA SER A 136 21.65 3.01 -7.05
C SER A 136 20.47 2.77 -6.11
N GLU A 137 19.59 3.76 -5.93
CA GLU A 137 18.41 3.68 -5.08
C GLU A 137 17.42 2.62 -5.58
N LYS A 138 17.24 2.54 -6.91
CA LYS A 138 16.42 1.51 -7.56
C LYS A 138 16.89 0.10 -7.23
N ASN A 139 18.20 -0.14 -7.28
CA ASN A 139 18.78 -1.43 -6.93
C ASN A 139 18.61 -1.76 -5.44
N VAL A 140 18.77 -0.78 -4.55
CA VAL A 140 18.55 -0.97 -3.11
C VAL A 140 17.09 -1.33 -2.82
N LEU A 141 16.13 -0.59 -3.40
CA LEU A 141 14.69 -0.86 -3.23
C LEU A 141 14.29 -2.22 -3.79
N ARG A 142 14.81 -2.61 -4.97
CA ARG A 142 14.59 -3.94 -5.54
C ARG A 142 15.07 -5.05 -4.61
N ARG A 143 16.28 -4.93 -4.05
CA ARG A 143 16.82 -5.91 -3.10
C ARG A 143 15.96 -5.99 -1.83
N LYS A 144 15.57 -4.84 -1.26
CA LYS A 144 14.68 -4.79 -0.10
C LYS A 144 13.33 -5.46 -0.39
N ALA A 145 12.74 -5.23 -1.56
CA ALA A 145 11.50 -5.87 -1.98
C ALA A 145 11.61 -7.39 -2.07
N ILE A 146 12.68 -7.89 -2.72
CA ILE A 146 12.91 -9.34 -2.85
C ILE A 146 13.09 -9.99 -1.48
N ILE A 147 13.90 -9.39 -0.60
CA ILE A 147 14.12 -9.89 0.76
C ILE A 147 12.80 -9.91 1.54
N LEU A 148 12.05 -8.80 1.51
CA LEU A 148 10.79 -8.67 2.23
C LEU A 148 9.76 -9.73 1.78
N PHE A 149 9.58 -9.90 0.47
CA PHE A 149 8.64 -10.90 -0.03
C PHE A 149 9.14 -12.34 0.16
N GLY A 150 10.46 -12.55 0.15
CA GLY A 150 11.06 -13.83 0.57
C GLY A 150 10.72 -14.17 2.02
N VAL A 151 10.76 -13.19 2.92
CA VAL A 151 10.34 -13.34 4.33
C VAL A 151 8.84 -13.66 4.42
N PHE A 152 7.99 -12.96 3.67
CA PHE A 152 6.55 -13.26 3.64
C PHE A 152 6.26 -14.69 3.14
N LEU A 153 6.95 -15.14 2.10
CA LEU A 153 6.84 -16.52 1.61
C LEU A 153 7.25 -17.54 2.67
N LEU A 154 8.33 -17.29 3.40
CA LEU A 154 8.78 -18.16 4.49
C LEU A 154 7.76 -18.22 5.63
N ILE A 155 7.19 -17.07 6.02
CA ILE A 155 6.14 -17.03 7.06
C ILE A 155 4.90 -17.82 6.61
N ILE A 156 4.47 -17.65 5.36
CA ILE A 156 3.34 -18.42 4.79
C ILE A 156 3.65 -19.92 4.82
N LEU A 157 4.85 -20.34 4.41
CA LEU A 157 5.27 -21.75 4.43
C LEU A 157 5.20 -22.33 5.85
N VAL A 158 5.70 -21.60 6.85
CA VAL A 158 5.64 -22.01 8.26
C VAL A 158 4.19 -22.19 8.71
N ILE A 159 3.31 -21.24 8.40
CA ILE A 159 1.88 -21.33 8.72
C ILE A 159 1.22 -22.57 8.09
N LEU A 160 1.60 -22.90 6.85
CA LEU A 160 1.09 -24.08 6.14
C LEU A 160 1.53 -25.40 6.80
N ILE A 161 2.74 -25.47 7.36
CA ILE A 161 3.25 -26.66 8.05
C ILE A 161 2.46 -26.94 9.33
N PHE A 162 2.13 -25.89 10.10
CA PHE A 162 1.47 -26.06 11.40
C PHE A 162 -0.06 -26.16 11.33
N PHE A 163 -0.71 -25.82 10.21
CA PHE A 163 -2.17 -25.88 9.96
C PHE A 163 -3.10 -25.10 10.93
N VAL A 164 -2.59 -24.52 12.02
CA VAL A 164 -3.38 -23.82 13.05
C VAL A 164 -3.79 -22.40 12.64
N PHE A 165 -3.03 -21.74 11.76
CA PHE A 165 -3.18 -20.29 11.49
C PHE A 165 -3.44 -19.93 10.02
N ARG A 166 -4.13 -20.81 9.29
CA ARG A 166 -4.37 -20.70 7.83
C ARG A 166 -4.98 -19.36 7.40
N ARG A 167 -5.85 -18.77 8.23
CA ARG A 167 -6.45 -17.45 7.98
C ARG A 167 -5.45 -16.29 7.94
N TYR A 168 -4.30 -16.41 8.60
CA TYR A 168 -3.27 -15.36 8.54
C TYR A 168 -2.41 -15.47 7.29
N ALA A 169 -2.25 -16.67 6.72
CA ALA A 169 -1.55 -16.85 5.44
C ALA A 169 -2.23 -16.05 4.33
N ILE A 170 -3.57 -16.10 4.24
CA ILE A 170 -4.32 -15.34 3.23
C ILE A 170 -4.25 -13.83 3.49
N CYS A 171 -4.21 -13.39 4.74
CA CYS A 171 -4.05 -11.96 5.06
C CYS A 171 -2.69 -11.42 4.56
N ILE A 172 -1.61 -12.17 4.81
CA ILE A 172 -0.27 -11.81 4.37
C ILE A 172 -0.18 -11.85 2.84
N SER A 173 -0.64 -12.93 2.22
CA SER A 173 -0.51 -13.10 0.77
C SER A 173 -1.32 -12.07 -0.01
N LEU A 174 -2.55 -11.75 0.43
CA LEU A 174 -3.38 -10.72 -0.20
C LEU A 174 -2.80 -9.32 0.01
N GLY A 175 -2.22 -9.02 1.18
CA GLY A 175 -1.54 -7.74 1.41
C GLY A 175 -0.40 -7.51 0.42
N GLY A 176 0.42 -8.54 0.21
CA GLY A 176 1.50 -8.52 -0.77
C GLY A 176 0.97 -8.41 -2.21
N PHE A 177 -0.05 -9.18 -2.54
CA PHE A 177 -0.67 -9.21 -3.86
C PHE A 177 -1.32 -7.90 -4.25
N THR A 178 -2.09 -7.29 -3.36
CA THR A 178 -2.70 -5.98 -3.62
C THR A 178 -1.63 -4.90 -3.86
N SER A 179 -0.52 -4.95 -3.13
CA SER A 179 0.60 -4.03 -3.36
C SER A 179 1.26 -4.26 -4.73
N ALA A 180 1.49 -5.53 -5.11
CA ALA A 180 2.04 -5.88 -6.42
C ALA A 180 1.12 -5.47 -7.58
N VAL A 181 -0.21 -5.66 -7.44
CA VAL A 181 -1.20 -5.20 -8.42
C VAL A 181 -1.17 -3.67 -8.54
N ALA A 182 -1.13 -2.94 -7.41
CA ALA A 182 -1.05 -1.48 -7.43
C ALA A 182 0.22 -0.98 -8.14
N MET A 183 1.35 -1.67 -7.97
CA MET A 183 2.59 -1.39 -8.70
C MET A 183 2.41 -1.59 -10.21
N VAL A 184 1.78 -2.70 -10.65
CA VAL A 184 1.50 -2.94 -12.08
C VAL A 184 0.56 -1.87 -12.65
N CYS A 185 -0.50 -1.48 -11.93
CA CYS A 185 -1.38 -0.39 -12.34
C CYS A 185 -0.62 0.93 -12.55
N GLN A 186 0.33 1.24 -11.66
CA GLN A 186 1.18 2.43 -11.83
C GLN A 186 2.09 2.31 -13.06
N LYS A 187 2.65 1.11 -13.32
CA LYS A 187 3.49 0.88 -14.50
C LYS A 187 2.70 1.09 -15.81
N ILE A 188 1.47 0.56 -15.88
CA ILE A 188 0.57 0.74 -17.03
C ILE A 188 0.25 2.23 -17.23
N LYS A 189 -0.08 2.94 -16.14
CA LYS A 189 -0.33 4.40 -16.19
C LYS A 189 0.87 5.17 -16.74
N ASN A 190 2.08 4.86 -16.27
CA ASN A 190 3.30 5.52 -16.74
C ASN A 190 3.54 5.28 -18.24
N CYS A 191 3.26 4.07 -18.75
CA CYS A 191 3.37 3.76 -20.18
C CYS A 191 2.38 4.57 -21.04
N HIS A 192 1.12 4.69 -20.60
CA HIS A 192 0.10 5.46 -21.32
C HIS A 192 0.41 6.96 -21.37
N ASN A 193 1.00 7.51 -20.31
CA ASN A 193 1.38 8.92 -20.26
C ASN A 193 2.66 9.23 -21.05
N SER A 194 3.45 8.21 -21.42
CA SER A 194 4.68 8.38 -22.23
C SER A 194 4.41 8.29 -23.73
N SER A 195 3.20 7.86 -24.14
CA SER A 195 2.77 7.75 -25.54
C SER A 195 2.00 8.98 -26.06
N HIS A 196 1.84 10.01 -25.23
CA HIS A 196 1.25 11.31 -25.56
C HIS A 196 2.29 12.41 -25.34
#